data_AF-A0AAV2AQ38-F1
#
_entry.id   AF-A0AAV2AQ38-F1
#
_cell.length_a   1.000
_cell.length_b   1.000
_cell.length_c   1.000
_cell.angle_alpha   90.00
_cell.angle_beta   90.00
_cell.angle_gamma   90.00
#
_symmetry.space_group_name_H-M   'P 1'
#
loop_
_entity.id
_entity.type
_entity.pdbx_description
1 polymer ?
#
loop_
_entity_poly.entity_id
_entity_poly.type
_entity_poly.pdbx_seq_one_letter_code
_entity_poly.pdbx_strand_id
1 'polypeptide(L)'
;MIDNGIKPVYVFDGKPPHMKSSEVMEIYKFFYFSLQFHSKLLYLGVAEDVNKFSRRLVKVTKQHNDECKELLKLMGVPYVEAPCEAEAQCAALVKAGKVYATATEDMDGLTFGSTVLLRHMTFSEARKMPIKEFHLNRVLDELGLNQDEFIDLCILLGCDYCESIKGIGPKKAYEYIKSEKSIENIIEKIEKQVKGKYKAPEDWVYKEARELFKNPEVADPETVELKWCDPDEEGLIKFLCGDKGFSEDRVKNGVKKLLKGRHGSTQGRLDSFFTVIPKSSTNSNSVKRKAEENGSAKKKGKVIRGKGSGRRGK
;
A
#
# COMPACT_ATOMS: atom_id res chain seq x y z
N MET A 1 -6.86 9.24 -6.31
CA MET A 1 -5.40 9.12 -6.11
C MET A 1 -4.67 10.30 -6.75
N ILE A 2 -4.67 10.44 -8.08
CA ILE A 2 -3.93 11.50 -8.79
C ILE A 2 -4.37 12.91 -8.38
N ASP A 3 -5.67 13.13 -8.18
CA ASP A 3 -6.21 14.41 -7.66
C ASP A 3 -5.64 14.82 -6.29
N ASN A 4 -5.14 13.86 -5.50
CA ASN A 4 -4.50 14.08 -4.21
C ASN A 4 -2.96 14.08 -4.29
N GLY A 5 -2.39 14.22 -5.49
CA GLY A 5 -0.94 14.25 -5.71
C GLY A 5 -0.24 12.89 -5.61
N ILE A 6 -1.00 11.80 -5.46
CA ILE A 6 -0.45 10.44 -5.43
C ILE A 6 -0.15 9.97 -6.85
N LYS A 7 1.07 9.47 -7.07
CA LYS A 7 1.52 8.92 -8.36
C LYS A 7 1.48 7.39 -8.31
N PRO A 8 0.38 6.73 -8.73
CA PRO A 8 0.28 5.28 -8.67
C PRO A 8 1.08 4.63 -9.80
N VAL A 9 1.72 3.50 -9.50
CA VAL A 9 2.13 2.50 -10.48
C VAL A 9 1.33 1.24 -10.21
N TYR A 10 0.77 0.63 -11.25
CA TYR A 10 0.06 -0.64 -11.12
C TYR A 10 1.02 -1.79 -11.43
N VAL A 11 0.93 -2.87 -10.65
CA VAL A 11 1.71 -4.09 -10.90
C VAL A 11 0.73 -5.22 -11.18
N PHE A 12 0.92 -5.91 -12.29
CA PHE A 12 0.10 -7.05 -12.68
C PHE A 12 0.84 -8.35 -12.40
N ASP A 13 0.13 -9.35 -11.89
CA ASP A 13 0.66 -10.70 -11.70
C ASP A 13 1.13 -11.33 -13.02
N GLY A 14 2.21 -12.07 -12.91
CA GLY A 14 2.75 -12.94 -13.96
C GLY A 14 2.31 -14.38 -13.77
N LYS A 15 3.26 -15.31 -13.90
CA LYS A 15 2.98 -16.74 -13.77
C LYS A 15 2.96 -17.11 -12.28
N PRO A 16 1.90 -17.76 -11.77
CA PRO A 16 1.88 -18.18 -10.37
C PRO A 16 2.99 -19.20 -10.08
N PRO A 17 3.55 -19.19 -8.85
CA PRO A 17 4.60 -20.12 -8.48
C PRO A 17 4.04 -21.54 -8.40
N HIS A 18 4.88 -22.55 -8.65
CA HIS A 18 4.46 -23.95 -8.68
C HIS A 18 3.76 -24.40 -7.39
N MET A 19 4.22 -23.90 -6.24
CA MET A 19 3.67 -24.23 -4.92
C MET A 19 2.22 -23.78 -4.71
N LYS A 20 1.80 -22.69 -5.36
CA LYS A 20 0.42 -22.19 -5.29
C LYS A 20 -0.56 -23.07 -6.07
N SER A 21 -0.09 -24.11 -6.76
CA SER A 21 -0.93 -25.00 -7.58
C SER A 21 -2.01 -25.74 -6.77
N SER A 22 -1.71 -26.14 -5.53
CA SER A 22 -2.68 -26.79 -4.63
C SER A 22 -3.81 -25.84 -4.26
N GLU A 23 -3.47 -24.64 -3.80
CA GLU A 23 -4.45 -23.60 -3.46
C GLU A 23 -5.25 -23.17 -4.69
N VAL A 24 -4.59 -22.94 -5.83
CA VAL A 24 -5.24 -22.63 -7.10
C VAL A 24 -6.24 -23.73 -7.46
N MET A 25 -5.88 -25.01 -7.29
CA MET A 25 -6.81 -26.13 -7.49
C MET A 25 -7.98 -26.11 -6.51
N GLU A 26 -7.78 -25.76 -5.25
CA GLU A 26 -8.88 -25.59 -4.28
C GLU A 26 -9.82 -24.45 -4.67
N ILE A 27 -9.28 -23.33 -5.13
CA ILE A 27 -10.05 -22.21 -5.69
C ILE A 27 -10.88 -22.69 -6.90
N TYR A 28 -10.28 -23.49 -7.81
CA TYR A 28 -11.02 -24.08 -8.94
C TYR A 28 -12.12 -25.04 -8.47
N LYS A 29 -11.85 -25.94 -7.51
CA LYS A 29 -12.86 -26.85 -6.95
C LYS A 29 -14.02 -26.06 -6.35
N PHE A 30 -13.71 -25.04 -5.56
CA PHE A 30 -14.72 -24.17 -4.96
C PHE A 30 -15.51 -23.37 -6.00
N PHE A 31 -14.86 -22.93 -7.08
CA PHE A 31 -15.50 -22.29 -8.22
C PHE A 31 -16.49 -23.22 -8.91
N TYR A 32 -16.09 -24.45 -9.28
CA TYR A 32 -16.98 -25.42 -9.92
C TYR A 32 -18.14 -25.82 -9.01
N PHE A 33 -17.89 -26.00 -7.72
CA PHE A 33 -18.94 -26.23 -6.73
C PHE A 33 -19.92 -25.05 -6.67
N SER A 34 -19.41 -23.82 -6.58
CA SER A 34 -20.23 -22.60 -6.56
C SER A 34 -21.03 -22.45 -7.85
N LEU A 35 -20.48 -22.85 -8.99
CA LEU A 35 -21.12 -22.78 -10.31
C LEU A 35 -22.29 -23.77 -10.39
N GLN A 36 -22.09 -25.01 -9.97
CA GLN A 36 -23.16 -26.01 -9.90
C GLN A 36 -24.29 -25.56 -8.97
N PHE A 37 -23.93 -25.02 -7.80
CA PHE A 37 -24.90 -24.54 -6.83
C PHE A 37 -25.68 -23.32 -7.35
N HIS A 38 -24.99 -22.38 -8.00
CA HIS A 38 -25.61 -21.22 -8.64
C HIS A 38 -26.61 -21.63 -9.72
N SER A 39 -26.25 -22.55 -10.61
CA SER A 39 -27.16 -23.09 -11.64
C SER A 39 -28.40 -23.75 -11.03
N LYS A 40 -28.25 -24.49 -9.93
CA LYS A 40 -29.37 -25.09 -9.21
C LYS A 40 -30.28 -24.04 -8.55
N LEU A 41 -29.71 -22.98 -7.98
CA LEU A 41 -30.47 -21.89 -7.37
C LEU A 41 -31.22 -21.04 -8.40
N LEU A 42 -30.63 -20.83 -9.59
CA LEU A 42 -31.32 -20.19 -10.72
C LEU A 42 -32.55 -21.00 -11.14
N TYR A 43 -32.43 -22.34 -11.20
CA TYR A 43 -33.55 -23.22 -11.50
C TYR A 43 -34.66 -23.18 -10.42
N LEU A 44 -34.27 -23.03 -9.15
CA LEU A 44 -35.21 -22.99 -8.01
C LEU A 44 -35.80 -21.58 -7.74
N GLY A 45 -35.35 -20.54 -8.45
CA GLY A 45 -35.90 -19.18 -8.35
C GLY A 45 -35.58 -18.43 -7.04
N VAL A 46 -34.56 -18.85 -6.29
CA VAL A 46 -34.20 -18.23 -4.99
C VAL A 46 -33.23 -17.05 -5.22
N ALA A 47 -33.79 -15.86 -5.47
CA ALA A 47 -33.03 -14.69 -5.95
C ALA A 47 -31.92 -14.17 -5.00
N GLU A 48 -32.11 -14.24 -3.68
CA GLU A 48 -31.11 -13.75 -2.71
C GLU A 48 -29.82 -14.60 -2.72
N ASP A 49 -29.96 -15.92 -2.77
CA ASP A 49 -28.81 -16.83 -2.81
C ASP A 49 -28.09 -16.77 -4.17
N VAL A 50 -28.82 -16.58 -5.27
CA VAL A 50 -28.23 -16.41 -6.62
C VAL A 50 -27.19 -15.28 -6.65
N ASN A 51 -27.49 -14.12 -6.07
CA ASN A 51 -26.55 -12.99 -6.01
C ASN A 51 -25.30 -13.27 -5.17
N LYS A 52 -25.47 -13.98 -4.04
CA LYS A 52 -24.36 -14.36 -3.16
C LYS A 52 -23.37 -15.28 -3.87
N PHE A 53 -23.86 -16.27 -4.60
CA PHE A 53 -23.01 -17.19 -5.37
C PHE A 53 -22.46 -16.54 -6.64
N SER A 54 -23.20 -15.64 -7.29
CA SER A 54 -22.72 -14.88 -8.46
C SER A 54 -21.41 -14.13 -8.15
N ARG A 55 -21.32 -13.47 -7.00
CA ARG A 55 -20.08 -12.78 -6.58
C ARG A 55 -18.88 -13.72 -6.43
N ARG A 56 -19.10 -14.97 -6.04
CA ARG A 56 -18.05 -16.00 -5.89
C ARG A 56 -17.59 -16.55 -7.24
N LEU A 57 -18.35 -16.34 -8.31
CA LEU A 57 -18.01 -16.76 -9.68
C LEU A 57 -17.23 -15.69 -10.44
N VAL A 58 -17.04 -14.49 -9.86
CA VAL A 58 -16.26 -13.44 -10.50
C VAL A 58 -14.79 -13.85 -10.51
N LYS A 59 -14.24 -14.05 -11.70
CA LYS A 59 -12.83 -14.33 -11.94
C LYS A 59 -12.23 -13.25 -12.83
N VAL A 60 -11.06 -12.76 -12.45
CA VAL A 60 -10.29 -11.86 -13.31
C VAL A 60 -9.74 -12.67 -14.49
N THR A 61 -10.02 -12.20 -15.71
CA THR A 61 -9.56 -12.84 -16.94
C THR A 61 -8.36 -12.09 -17.50
N LYS A 62 -7.61 -12.74 -18.40
CA LYS A 62 -6.55 -12.07 -19.15
C LYS A 62 -7.08 -10.83 -19.89
N GLN A 63 -8.29 -10.94 -20.46
CA GLN A 63 -8.95 -9.82 -21.14
C GLN A 63 -9.15 -8.63 -20.20
N HIS A 64 -9.58 -8.82 -18.95
CA HIS A 64 -9.70 -7.72 -17.99
C HIS A 64 -8.34 -7.05 -17.73
N ASN A 65 -7.27 -7.83 -17.61
CA ASN A 65 -5.92 -7.30 -17.41
C ASN A 65 -5.46 -6.50 -18.63
N ASP A 66 -5.64 -7.02 -19.84
CA ASP A 66 -5.24 -6.36 -21.07
C ASP A 66 -6.01 -5.04 -21.29
N GLU A 67 -7.32 -5.04 -21.00
CA GLU A 67 -8.16 -3.83 -21.05
C GLU A 67 -7.75 -2.78 -20.00
N CYS A 68 -7.42 -3.22 -18.78
CA CYS A 68 -6.90 -2.33 -17.74
C CYS A 68 -5.53 -1.74 -18.12
N LYS A 69 -4.62 -2.54 -18.71
CA LYS A 69 -3.31 -2.07 -19.18
C LYS A 69 -3.46 -1.02 -20.27
N GLU A 70 -4.35 -1.26 -21.24
CA GLU A 70 -4.63 -0.28 -22.28
C GLU A 70 -5.21 1.01 -21.69
N LEU A 71 -6.17 0.91 -20.76
CA LEU A 71 -6.70 2.07 -20.05
C LEU A 71 -5.60 2.86 -19.32
N LEU A 72 -4.73 2.19 -18.57
CA LEU A 72 -3.64 2.84 -17.83
C LEU A 72 -2.66 3.55 -18.76
N LYS A 73 -2.32 2.91 -19.90
CA LYS A 73 -1.48 3.48 -20.94
C LYS A 73 -2.10 4.75 -21.50
N LEU A 74 -3.38 4.72 -21.86
CA LEU A 74 -4.12 5.90 -22.34
C LEU A 74 -4.23 7.00 -21.26
N MET A 75 -4.31 6.63 -19.99
CA MET A 75 -4.27 7.58 -18.86
C MET A 75 -2.87 8.16 -18.57
N GLY A 76 -1.82 7.67 -19.24
CA GLY A 76 -0.43 8.04 -18.96
C GLY A 76 0.07 7.56 -17.59
N VAL A 77 -0.52 6.49 -17.04
CA VAL A 77 -0.12 5.88 -15.77
C VAL A 77 0.73 4.64 -16.06
N PRO A 78 1.96 4.54 -15.52
CA PRO A 78 2.82 3.39 -15.77
C PRO A 78 2.26 2.15 -15.06
N TYR A 79 2.51 1.00 -15.68
CA TYR A 79 2.32 -0.30 -15.05
C TYR A 79 3.55 -1.17 -15.25
N VAL A 80 3.70 -2.17 -14.39
CA VAL A 80 4.76 -3.19 -14.43
C VAL A 80 4.09 -4.56 -14.48
N GLU A 81 4.69 -5.49 -15.23
CA GLU A 81 4.30 -6.89 -15.20
C GLU A 81 5.32 -7.64 -14.36
N ALA A 82 4.87 -8.24 -13.27
CA ALA A 82 5.73 -9.06 -12.43
C ALA A 82 6.06 -10.38 -13.15
N PRO A 83 7.26 -10.95 -12.97
CA PRO A 83 7.55 -12.30 -13.47
C PRO A 83 6.64 -13.35 -12.81
N CYS A 84 6.44 -13.20 -11.49
CA CYS A 84 5.63 -14.08 -10.66
C CYS A 84 4.52 -13.27 -9.96
N GLU A 85 4.64 -12.97 -8.68
CA GLU A 85 3.59 -12.28 -7.92
C GLU A 85 3.80 -10.77 -7.84
N ALA A 86 2.70 -10.03 -7.94
CA ALA A 86 2.69 -8.57 -7.92
C ALA A 86 3.11 -8.01 -6.55
N GLU A 87 2.71 -8.63 -5.44
CA GLU A 87 3.08 -8.23 -4.08
C GLU A 87 4.59 -8.28 -3.88
N ALA A 88 5.24 -9.34 -4.37
CA ALA A 88 6.68 -9.50 -4.32
C ALA A 88 7.40 -8.43 -5.15
N GLN A 89 6.93 -8.17 -6.38
CA GLN A 89 7.48 -7.12 -7.22
C GLN A 89 7.28 -5.72 -6.60
N CYS A 90 6.13 -5.46 -5.98
CA CYS A 90 5.89 -4.22 -5.26
C CYS A 90 6.85 -4.06 -4.07
N ALA A 91 7.05 -5.12 -3.28
CA ALA A 91 8.00 -5.12 -2.17
C ALA A 91 9.43 -4.83 -2.66
N ALA A 92 9.84 -5.40 -3.79
CA ALA A 92 11.14 -5.11 -4.40
C ALA A 92 11.28 -3.64 -4.82
N LEU A 93 10.26 -3.05 -5.44
CA LEU A 93 10.26 -1.62 -5.82
C LEU A 93 10.32 -0.70 -4.60
N VAL A 94 9.64 -1.06 -3.50
CA VAL A 94 9.70 -0.33 -2.22
C VAL A 94 11.10 -0.42 -1.60
N LYS A 95 11.69 -1.62 -1.54
CA LYS A 95 13.06 -1.85 -1.03
C LYS A 95 14.11 -1.07 -1.82
N ALA A 96 13.96 -0.98 -3.14
CA ALA A 96 14.83 -0.20 -4.02
C ALA A 96 14.61 1.33 -3.95
N GLY A 97 13.62 1.79 -3.16
CA GLY A 97 13.31 3.22 -3.04
C GLY A 97 12.69 3.85 -4.29
N LYS A 98 12.22 3.04 -5.26
CA LYS A 98 11.54 3.52 -6.47
C LYS A 98 10.13 4.02 -6.18
N VAL A 99 9.49 3.46 -5.16
CA VAL A 99 8.15 3.85 -4.67
C VAL A 99 8.12 3.89 -3.14
N TYR A 100 7.16 4.65 -2.59
CA TYR A 100 7.04 4.84 -1.13
C TYR A 100 6.52 3.59 -0.40
N ALA A 101 5.48 2.95 -0.94
CA ALA A 101 4.78 1.86 -0.26
C ALA A 101 4.07 0.94 -1.25
N THR A 102 3.83 -0.31 -0.81
CA THR A 102 2.96 -1.26 -1.51
C THR A 102 1.50 -0.99 -1.14
N ALA A 103 0.63 -0.75 -2.11
CA ALA A 103 -0.81 -0.58 -1.89
C ALA A 103 -1.57 -1.86 -2.24
N THR A 104 -1.86 -2.70 -1.24
CA THR A 104 -2.60 -3.96 -1.42
C THR A 104 -3.40 -4.28 -0.16
N GLU A 105 -4.47 -5.08 -0.30
CA GLU A 105 -5.21 -5.63 0.83
C GLU A 105 -4.56 -6.89 1.40
N ASP A 106 -3.70 -7.52 0.60
CA ASP A 106 -2.94 -8.69 1.00
C ASP A 106 -1.83 -8.29 1.98
N MET A 107 -1.66 -9.07 3.05
CA MET A 107 -0.63 -8.80 4.05
C MET A 107 0.71 -9.43 3.68
N ASP A 108 0.74 -10.34 2.69
CA ASP A 108 1.97 -11.04 2.28
C ASP A 108 2.99 -10.10 1.66
N GLY A 109 2.59 -8.90 1.24
CA GLY A 109 3.53 -7.83 0.90
C GLY A 109 4.53 -7.50 2.03
N LEU A 110 4.15 -7.62 3.31
CA LEU A 110 5.08 -7.49 4.43
C LEU A 110 6.01 -8.70 4.55
N THR A 111 5.51 -9.90 4.28
CA THR A 111 6.29 -11.15 4.30
C THR A 111 7.37 -11.15 3.22
N PHE A 112 7.05 -10.65 2.01
CA PHE A 112 8.03 -10.34 0.95
C PHE A 112 8.98 -9.18 1.28
N GLY A 113 8.77 -8.51 2.42
CA GLY A 113 9.66 -7.50 2.97
C GLY A 113 9.38 -6.07 2.52
N SER A 114 8.18 -5.75 2.04
CA SER A 114 7.80 -4.36 1.79
C SER A 114 7.91 -3.54 3.08
N THR A 115 8.68 -2.46 3.06
CA THR A 115 8.95 -1.67 4.27
C THR A 115 7.72 -0.89 4.75
N VAL A 116 6.85 -0.51 3.80
CA VAL A 116 5.59 0.19 4.06
C VAL A 116 4.47 -0.44 3.22
N LEU A 117 3.40 -0.87 3.89
CA LEU A 117 2.20 -1.41 3.25
C LEU A 117 0.99 -0.54 3.56
N LEU A 118 0.21 -0.18 2.52
CA LEU A 118 -0.99 0.64 2.62
C LEU A 118 -2.23 -0.18 2.27
N ARG A 119 -3.21 -0.21 3.19
CA ARG A 119 -4.53 -0.81 2.98
C ARG A 119 -5.61 0.25 2.82
N HIS A 120 -6.68 -0.15 2.15
CA HIS A 120 -7.85 0.63 1.77
C HIS A 120 -7.57 1.73 0.74
N MET A 121 -6.43 1.65 0.04
CA MET A 121 -6.02 2.65 -0.96
C MET A 121 -6.90 2.67 -2.21
N THR A 122 -7.42 1.50 -2.61
CA THR A 122 -8.26 1.33 -3.81
C THR A 122 -9.76 1.37 -3.49
N PHE A 123 -10.12 1.53 -2.22
CA PHE A 123 -11.52 1.58 -1.82
C PHE A 123 -12.17 2.86 -2.34
N SER A 124 -13.45 2.75 -2.72
CA SER A 124 -14.22 3.91 -3.12
C SER A 124 -14.27 4.95 -2.00
N GLU A 125 -14.06 6.21 -2.36
CA GLU A 125 -14.18 7.36 -1.46
C GLU A 125 -15.52 7.39 -0.70
N ALA A 126 -16.59 6.88 -1.33
CA ALA A 126 -17.91 6.75 -0.72
C ALA A 126 -17.93 5.86 0.54
N ARG A 127 -17.00 4.90 0.66
CA ARG A 127 -16.91 4.03 1.85
C ARG A 127 -16.32 4.73 3.06
N LYS A 128 -15.66 5.88 2.89
CA LYS A 128 -15.03 6.69 3.96
C LYS A 128 -14.14 5.89 4.91
N MET A 129 -13.53 4.81 4.43
CA MET A 129 -12.61 4.02 5.24
C MET A 129 -11.23 4.69 5.26
N PRO A 130 -10.61 4.89 6.43
CA PRO A 130 -9.30 5.49 6.51
C PRO A 130 -8.26 4.53 5.90
N ILE A 131 -7.30 5.11 5.19
CA ILE A 131 -6.11 4.40 4.73
C ILE A 131 -5.33 3.95 5.96
N LYS A 132 -4.94 2.68 5.99
CA LYS A 132 -4.11 2.12 7.06
C LYS A 132 -2.70 1.91 6.54
N GLU A 133 -1.72 2.30 7.34
CA GLU A 133 -0.31 2.18 7.04
C GLU A 133 0.37 1.24 8.02
N PHE A 134 1.11 0.28 7.48
CA PHE A 134 1.86 -0.72 8.24
C PHE A 134 3.34 -0.55 7.91
N HIS A 135 4.16 -0.33 8.94
CA HIS A 135 5.61 -0.26 8.80
C HIS A 135 6.22 -1.57 9.25
N LEU A 136 6.90 -2.28 8.35
CA LEU A 136 7.51 -3.58 8.65
C LEU A 136 8.48 -3.49 9.83
N ASN A 137 9.32 -2.47 9.87
CA ASN A 137 10.28 -2.28 10.97
C ASN A 137 9.58 -2.20 12.33
N ARG A 138 8.46 -1.47 12.43
CA ARG A 138 7.70 -1.39 13.69
C ARG A 138 7.07 -2.73 14.06
N VAL A 139 6.58 -3.49 13.07
CA VAL A 139 6.02 -4.83 13.28
C VAL A 139 7.11 -5.77 13.84
N LEU A 140 8.29 -5.78 13.21
CA LEU A 140 9.44 -6.58 13.64
C LEU A 140 9.90 -6.19 15.06
N ASP A 141 10.03 -4.88 15.34
CA ASP A 141 10.44 -4.36 16.64
C ASP A 141 9.45 -4.71 17.75
N GLU A 142 8.14 -4.51 17.52
CA GLU A 142 7.09 -4.82 18.50
C GLU A 142 6.96 -6.32 18.77
N LEU A 143 7.14 -7.15 17.73
CA LEU A 143 7.14 -8.60 17.88
C LEU A 143 8.46 -9.13 18.46
N GLY A 144 9.54 -8.36 18.38
CA GLY A 144 10.89 -8.76 18.76
C GLY A 144 11.43 -9.87 17.87
N LEU A 145 11.16 -9.78 16.57
CA LEU A 145 11.54 -10.77 15.56
C LEU A 145 12.41 -10.14 14.47
N ASN A 146 13.33 -10.92 13.91
CA ASN A 146 13.97 -10.54 12.64
C ASN A 146 13.11 -10.99 11.44
N GLN A 147 13.51 -10.60 10.22
CA GLN A 147 12.73 -10.93 9.00
C GLN A 147 12.58 -12.44 8.77
N ASP A 148 13.61 -13.24 9.06
CA ASP A 148 13.58 -14.68 8.85
C ASP A 148 12.60 -15.36 9.81
N GLU A 149 12.64 -14.96 11.09
CA GLU A 149 11.69 -15.39 12.12
C GLU A 149 10.25 -14.95 11.79
N PHE A 150 10.10 -13.76 11.20
CA PHE A 150 8.80 -13.24 10.78
C PHE A 150 8.22 -14.01 9.59
N ILE A 151 9.05 -14.37 8.59
CA ILE A 151 8.62 -15.23 7.48
C ILE A 151 8.15 -16.59 8.02
N ASP A 152 8.92 -17.19 8.92
CA ASP A 152 8.53 -18.45 9.56
C ASP A 152 7.24 -18.34 10.36
N LEU A 153 7.04 -17.22 11.06
CA LEU A 153 5.77 -16.92 11.72
C LEU A 153 4.62 -16.87 10.71
N CYS A 154 4.76 -16.15 9.59
CA CYS A 154 3.72 -16.06 8.57
C CYS A 154 3.36 -17.42 7.98
N ILE A 155 4.36 -18.27 7.70
CA ILE A 155 4.12 -19.65 7.23
C ILE A 155 3.31 -20.45 8.27
N LEU A 156 3.64 -20.33 9.56
CA LEU A 156 2.90 -20.99 10.64
C LEU A 156 1.47 -20.45 10.83
N LEU A 157 1.23 -19.18 10.53
CA LEU A 157 -0.11 -18.58 10.55
C LEU A 157 -0.99 -19.08 9.39
N GLY A 158 -0.37 -19.62 8.35
CA GLY A 158 -1.00 -20.03 7.10
C GLY A 158 -0.67 -19.03 6.00
N CYS A 159 -0.10 -19.54 4.91
CA CYS A 159 0.20 -18.80 3.69
C CYS A 159 -0.32 -19.59 2.48
N ASP A 160 -0.30 -18.94 1.32
CA ASP A 160 -0.80 -19.48 0.06
C ASP A 160 0.06 -20.61 -0.54
N TYR A 161 1.31 -20.76 -0.08
CA TYR A 161 2.30 -21.61 -0.73
C TYR A 161 2.45 -23.00 -0.09
N CYS A 162 2.03 -23.17 1.17
CA CYS A 162 2.11 -24.45 1.86
C CYS A 162 1.10 -24.56 3.00
N GLU A 163 0.87 -25.78 3.46
CA GLU A 163 0.04 -26.02 4.65
C GLU A 163 0.66 -25.42 5.92
N SER A 164 -0.15 -25.36 6.99
CA SER A 164 0.29 -24.97 8.33
C SER A 164 0.04 -26.10 9.33
N ILE A 165 0.65 -26.01 10.51
CA ILE A 165 0.50 -27.05 11.55
C ILE A 165 -0.90 -26.96 12.17
N LYS A 166 -1.73 -27.99 11.92
CA LYS A 166 -3.10 -28.04 12.44
C LYS A 166 -3.16 -27.90 13.96
N GLY A 167 -3.98 -26.95 14.43
CA GLY A 167 -4.21 -26.69 15.85
C GLY A 167 -3.21 -25.72 16.49
N ILE A 168 -2.22 -25.24 15.73
CA ILE A 168 -1.39 -24.09 16.10
C ILE A 168 -2.03 -22.84 15.49
N GLY A 169 -2.61 -22.00 16.35
CA GLY A 169 -3.17 -20.71 15.96
C GLY A 169 -2.20 -19.56 16.27
N PRO A 170 -2.61 -18.30 16.00
CA PRO A 170 -1.69 -17.16 16.00
C PRO A 170 -0.88 -16.95 17.28
N LYS A 171 -1.52 -17.06 18.44
CA LYS A 171 -0.84 -16.89 19.74
C LYS A 171 0.26 -17.93 19.94
N LYS A 172 -0.03 -19.19 19.61
CA LYS A 172 0.93 -20.30 19.78
C LYS A 172 2.04 -20.26 18.75
N ALA A 173 1.71 -19.92 17.50
CA ALA A 173 2.71 -19.73 16.44
C ALA A 173 3.75 -18.68 16.89
N TYR A 174 3.27 -17.54 17.40
CA TYR A 174 4.15 -16.49 17.94
C TYR A 174 4.98 -16.96 19.14
N GLU A 175 4.37 -17.63 20.13
CA GLU A 175 5.09 -18.18 21.29
C GLU A 175 6.17 -19.19 20.87
N TYR A 176 5.88 -20.05 19.90
CA TYR A 176 6.84 -21.02 19.38
C TYR A 176 7.97 -20.36 18.61
N ILE A 177 7.70 -19.42 17.71
CA ILE A 177 8.74 -18.69 16.99
C ILE A 177 9.62 -17.89 17.95
N LYS A 178 9.04 -17.27 18.97
CA LYS A 178 9.81 -16.51 19.96
C LYS A 178 10.75 -17.37 20.79
N SER A 179 10.37 -18.62 21.07
CA SER A 179 11.17 -19.56 21.86
C SER A 179 12.16 -20.37 21.03
N GLU A 180 11.74 -20.86 19.87
CA GLU A 180 12.49 -21.82 19.05
C GLU A 180 13.18 -21.20 17.84
N LYS A 181 12.80 -19.97 17.45
CA LYS A 181 13.37 -19.15 16.37
C LYS A 181 13.22 -19.65 14.94
N SER A 182 12.97 -20.93 14.70
CA SER A 182 12.74 -21.48 13.36
C SER A 182 11.70 -22.58 13.34
N ILE A 183 11.07 -22.80 12.19
CA ILE A 183 10.13 -23.91 11.97
C ILE A 183 10.79 -25.27 12.27
N GLU A 184 12.05 -25.48 11.88
CA GLU A 184 12.81 -26.70 12.15
C GLU A 184 12.83 -27.04 13.65
N ASN A 185 13.21 -26.08 14.49
CA ASN A 185 13.27 -26.28 15.94
C ASN A 185 11.88 -26.52 16.54
N ILE A 186 10.84 -25.87 15.99
CA ILE A 186 9.45 -26.08 16.39
C ILE A 186 9.00 -27.51 16.10
N ILE A 187 9.33 -28.04 14.91
CA ILE A 187 9.03 -29.42 14.54
C ILE A 187 9.70 -30.38 15.53
N GLU A 188 11.00 -30.23 15.78
CA GLU A 188 11.71 -31.08 16.73
C GLU A 188 11.09 -31.05 18.13
N LYS A 189 10.69 -29.87 18.61
CA LYS A 189 10.04 -29.70 19.91
C LYS A 189 8.69 -30.39 19.96
N ILE A 190 7.90 -30.28 18.90
CA ILE A 190 6.57 -30.91 18.81
C ILE A 190 6.71 -32.44 18.78
N GLU A 191 7.69 -32.98 18.05
CA GLU A 191 7.96 -34.41 17.98
C GLU A 191 8.42 -34.98 19.34
N LYS A 192 9.22 -34.21 20.10
CA LYS A 192 9.64 -34.56 21.46
C LYS A 192 8.50 -34.50 22.48
N GLN A 193 7.40 -33.80 22.21
CA GLN A 193 6.25 -33.75 23.11
C GLN A 193 5.46 -35.08 23.05
N VAL A 194 5.61 -35.88 24.11
CA VAL A 194 5.06 -37.24 24.35
C VAL A 194 3.55 -37.42 24.05
N LYS A 195 2.78 -36.34 23.85
CA LYS A 195 1.33 -36.39 23.63
C LYS A 195 0.87 -36.31 22.17
N GLY A 196 1.76 -36.18 21.18
CA GLY A 196 1.39 -36.17 19.75
C GLY A 196 0.30 -35.13 19.39
N LYS A 197 0.21 -34.05 20.19
CA LYS A 197 -0.91 -33.08 20.11
C LYS A 197 -0.90 -32.29 18.82
N TYR A 198 0.30 -32.05 18.30
CA TYR A 198 0.54 -31.38 17.04
C TYR A 198 1.37 -32.32 16.18
N LYS A 199 1.05 -32.39 14.89
CA LYS A 199 1.82 -33.13 13.90
C LYS A 199 2.05 -32.18 12.73
N ALA A 200 3.31 -32.07 12.29
CA ALA A 200 3.62 -31.35 11.07
C ALA A 200 2.94 -32.06 9.87
N PRO A 201 2.56 -31.33 8.81
CA PRO A 201 2.11 -31.94 7.57
C PRO A 201 3.12 -32.96 7.05
N GLU A 202 2.63 -34.02 6.40
CA GLU A 202 3.50 -34.96 5.68
C GLU A 202 4.05 -34.27 4.42
N ASP A 203 5.33 -34.49 4.11
CA ASP A 203 6.03 -33.83 2.99
C ASP A 203 5.90 -32.29 3.00
N TRP A 204 5.98 -31.68 4.19
CA TRP A 204 5.76 -30.24 4.35
C TRP A 204 6.81 -29.39 3.63
N VAL A 205 6.38 -28.70 2.56
CA VAL A 205 7.20 -27.82 1.69
C VAL A 205 7.43 -26.40 2.24
N TYR A 206 7.54 -26.25 3.57
CA TYR A 206 7.73 -24.93 4.19
C TYR A 206 9.07 -24.29 3.83
N LYS A 207 10.09 -25.09 3.50
CA LYS A 207 11.41 -24.59 3.10
C LYS A 207 11.35 -23.92 1.74
N GLU A 208 10.63 -24.50 0.79
CA GLU A 208 10.41 -23.87 -0.51
C GLU A 208 9.55 -22.60 -0.36
N ALA A 209 8.51 -22.62 0.47
CA ALA A 209 7.71 -21.42 0.76
C ALA A 209 8.54 -20.29 1.38
N ARG A 210 9.40 -20.63 2.36
CA ARG A 210 10.35 -19.69 2.97
C ARG A 210 11.30 -19.10 1.93
N GLU A 211 11.85 -19.95 1.05
CA GLU A 211 12.75 -19.50 -0.02
C GLU A 211 12.05 -18.56 -0.98
N LEU A 212 10.79 -18.83 -1.34
CA LEU A 212 9.98 -17.95 -2.18
C LEU A 212 9.77 -16.56 -1.54
N PHE A 213 9.51 -16.49 -0.24
CA PHE A 213 9.38 -15.20 0.45
C PHE A 213 10.72 -14.45 0.56
N LYS A 214 11.82 -15.17 0.76
CA LYS A 214 13.16 -14.59 0.89
C LYS A 214 13.71 -14.08 -0.43
N ASN A 215 13.62 -14.91 -1.46
CA ASN A 215 14.19 -14.70 -2.78
C ASN A 215 13.12 -14.89 -3.86
N PRO A 216 12.09 -14.02 -3.91
CA PRO A 216 11.04 -14.13 -4.91
C PRO A 216 11.55 -13.82 -6.31
N GLU A 217 10.91 -14.41 -7.32
CA GLU A 217 11.16 -14.09 -8.72
C GLU A 217 10.55 -12.72 -9.08
N VAL A 218 11.41 -11.68 -9.07
CA VAL A 218 11.04 -10.30 -9.37
C VAL A 218 11.92 -9.74 -10.49
N ALA A 219 11.35 -8.86 -11.30
CA ALA A 219 12.10 -8.07 -12.25
C ALA A 219 12.99 -7.07 -11.51
N ASP A 220 14.19 -6.84 -12.04
CA ASP A 220 15.17 -5.93 -11.45
C ASP A 220 14.58 -4.51 -11.31
N PRO A 221 14.37 -4.01 -10.07
CA PRO A 221 13.81 -2.69 -9.83
C PRO A 221 14.59 -1.55 -10.48
N GLU A 222 15.90 -1.72 -10.72
CA GLU A 222 16.72 -0.68 -11.34
C GLU A 222 16.43 -0.50 -12.82
N THR A 223 15.99 -1.56 -13.50
CA THR A 223 15.58 -1.51 -14.91
C THR A 223 14.18 -0.92 -15.11
N VAL A 224 13.40 -0.78 -14.04
CA VAL A 224 12.02 -0.28 -14.09
C VAL A 224 12.02 1.25 -14.11
N GLU A 225 11.80 1.82 -15.29
CA GLU A 225 11.60 3.27 -15.46
C GLU A 225 10.13 3.66 -15.26
N LEU A 226 9.84 4.33 -14.15
CA LEU A 226 8.50 4.81 -13.84
C LEU A 226 8.29 6.23 -14.39
N LYS A 227 7.58 6.33 -15.52
CA LYS A 227 7.21 7.61 -16.13
C LYS A 227 5.71 7.78 -16.16
N TRP A 228 5.26 8.91 -15.63
CA TRP A 228 3.88 9.35 -15.72
C TRP A 228 3.77 10.40 -16.83
N CYS A 229 2.94 10.11 -17.83
CA CYS A 229 2.73 10.97 -18.99
C CYS A 229 1.37 11.70 -18.90
N ASP A 230 1.18 12.65 -19.80
CA ASP A 230 -0.13 13.26 -20.02
C ASP A 230 -1.07 12.23 -20.65
N PRO A 231 -2.36 12.22 -20.26
CA PRO A 231 -3.35 11.31 -20.81
C PRO A 231 -3.67 11.62 -22.28
N ASP A 232 -3.91 10.56 -23.06
CA ASP A 232 -4.43 10.63 -24.42
C ASP A 232 -5.95 10.79 -24.38
N GLU A 233 -6.43 12.05 -24.47
CA GLU A 233 -7.86 12.36 -24.39
C GLU A 233 -8.65 11.72 -25.54
N GLU A 234 -8.16 11.78 -26.76
CA GLU A 234 -8.84 11.21 -27.93
C GLU A 234 -8.90 9.67 -27.83
N GLY A 235 -7.79 9.05 -27.45
CA GLY A 235 -7.72 7.61 -27.22
C GLY A 235 -8.65 7.15 -26.10
N LEU A 236 -8.72 7.87 -24.97
CA LEU A 236 -9.63 7.57 -23.86
C LEU A 236 -11.10 7.68 -24.26
N ILE A 237 -11.48 8.72 -25.00
CA ILE A 237 -12.86 8.89 -25.47
C ILE A 237 -13.23 7.76 -26.43
N LYS A 238 -12.35 7.45 -27.39
CA LYS A 238 -12.58 6.36 -28.36
C LYS A 238 -12.75 5.02 -27.65
N PHE A 239 -11.82 4.66 -26.76
CA PHE A 239 -11.84 3.38 -26.05
C PHE A 239 -13.04 3.25 -25.10
N LEU A 240 -13.25 4.24 -24.22
CA LEU A 240 -14.31 4.12 -23.21
C LEU A 240 -15.71 4.38 -23.78
N CYS A 241 -15.88 5.37 -24.66
CA CYS A 241 -17.21 5.73 -25.16
C CYS A 241 -17.58 4.88 -26.39
N GLY A 242 -16.63 4.68 -27.31
CA GLY A 242 -16.83 3.90 -28.53
C GLY A 242 -16.96 2.40 -28.23
N ASP A 243 -15.92 1.80 -27.64
CA ASP A 243 -15.85 0.34 -27.51
C ASP A 243 -16.58 -0.18 -26.26
N LYS A 244 -16.55 0.59 -25.17
CA LYS A 244 -17.07 0.17 -23.86
C LYS A 244 -18.41 0.78 -23.47
N GLY A 245 -18.96 1.70 -24.28
CA GLY A 245 -20.29 2.27 -24.08
C GLY A 245 -20.44 3.20 -22.88
N PHE A 246 -19.35 3.80 -22.40
CA PHE A 246 -19.40 4.81 -21.32
C PHE A 246 -19.96 6.15 -21.82
N SER A 247 -20.53 6.93 -20.90
CA SER A 247 -21.01 8.28 -21.18
C SER A 247 -19.85 9.24 -21.48
N GLU A 248 -19.87 9.82 -22.67
CA GLU A 248 -18.83 10.74 -23.16
C GLU A 248 -18.62 11.94 -22.24
N ASP A 249 -19.71 12.55 -21.75
CA ASP A 249 -19.64 13.68 -20.81
C ASP A 249 -18.93 13.29 -19.51
N ARG A 250 -19.15 12.07 -19.01
CA ARG A 250 -18.47 11.59 -17.79
C ARG A 250 -16.99 11.33 -18.05
N VAL A 251 -16.65 10.76 -19.19
CA VAL A 251 -15.25 10.48 -19.58
C VAL A 251 -14.49 11.80 -19.75
N LYS A 252 -15.01 12.76 -20.54
CA LYS A 252 -14.39 14.08 -20.72
C LYS A 252 -14.16 14.80 -19.39
N ASN A 253 -15.13 14.76 -18.48
CA ASN A 253 -14.97 15.35 -17.15
C ASN A 253 -13.92 14.62 -16.30
N GLY A 254 -13.81 13.30 -16.43
CA GLY A 254 -12.75 12.50 -15.81
C GLY A 254 -11.36 12.85 -16.33
N VAL A 255 -11.19 12.95 -17.66
CA VAL A 255 -9.91 13.34 -18.30
C VAL A 255 -9.49 14.74 -17.88
N LYS A 256 -10.40 15.70 -17.84
CA LYS A 256 -10.11 17.06 -17.34
C LYS A 256 -9.60 17.06 -15.89
N LYS A 257 -10.20 16.24 -15.02
CA LYS A 257 -9.72 16.08 -13.64
C LYS A 257 -8.34 15.45 -13.60
N LEU A 258 -8.11 14.41 -14.38
CA LEU A 258 -6.83 13.71 -14.50
C LEU A 258 -5.70 14.67 -14.95
N LEU A 259 -5.94 15.46 -16.00
CA LEU A 259 -5.01 16.49 -16.48
C LEU A 259 -4.71 17.54 -15.40
N LYS A 260 -5.76 18.03 -14.72
CA LYS A 260 -5.60 19.00 -13.63
C LYS A 260 -4.80 18.43 -12.46
N GLY A 261 -5.06 17.18 -12.07
CA GLY A 261 -4.33 16.48 -11.01
C GLY A 261 -2.86 16.23 -11.40
N ARG A 262 -2.59 15.95 -12.68
CA ARG A 262 -1.24 15.76 -13.22
C ARG A 262 -0.41 17.04 -13.17
N HIS A 263 -0.98 18.18 -13.55
CA HIS A 263 -0.32 19.48 -13.53
C HIS A 263 -0.42 20.20 -12.17
N GLY A 264 -0.93 19.53 -11.12
CA GLY A 264 -0.84 20.01 -9.74
C GLY A 264 0.63 20.26 -9.37
N SER A 265 0.90 21.40 -8.72
CA SER A 265 2.21 22.05 -8.63
C SER A 265 3.40 21.07 -8.49
N THR A 266 4.26 21.06 -9.51
CA THR A 266 5.54 20.32 -9.55
C THR A 266 6.49 20.72 -8.40
N GLN A 267 6.30 21.91 -7.82
CA GLN A 267 6.90 22.34 -6.56
C GLN A 267 5.81 22.38 -5.49
N GLY A 268 5.73 21.33 -4.66
CA GLY A 268 4.80 21.30 -3.53
C GLY A 268 5.08 22.45 -2.57
N ARG A 269 4.06 23.23 -2.22
CA ARG A 269 4.15 24.20 -1.11
C ARG A 269 4.14 23.41 0.20
N LEU A 270 4.76 23.91 1.27
CA LEU A 270 4.63 23.27 2.59
C LEU A 270 3.15 23.08 2.98
N ASP A 271 2.32 24.06 2.61
CA ASP A 271 0.85 24.04 2.79
C ASP A 271 0.16 22.85 2.09
N SER A 272 0.77 22.23 1.07
CA SER A 272 0.22 21.04 0.41
C SER A 272 0.58 19.73 1.12
N PHE A 273 1.60 19.75 1.99
CA PHE A 273 2.02 18.57 2.78
C PHE A 273 1.39 18.58 4.18
N PHE A 274 1.19 19.76 4.76
CA PHE A 274 0.70 19.92 6.11
C PHE A 274 -0.66 20.60 6.12
N THR A 275 -1.61 20.02 6.83
CA THR A 275 -2.89 20.69 7.06
C THR A 275 -2.66 21.95 7.90
N VAL A 276 -3.18 23.08 7.43
CA VAL A 276 -3.05 24.35 8.14
C VAL A 276 -3.87 24.29 9.43
N ILE A 277 -3.18 24.26 10.56
CA ILE A 277 -3.84 24.44 11.86
C ILE A 277 -4.24 25.91 11.96
N PRO A 278 -5.53 26.24 12.18
CA PRO A 278 -5.95 27.62 12.35
C PRO A 278 -5.19 28.24 13.53
N LYS A 279 -4.60 29.43 13.31
CA LYS A 279 -3.88 30.16 14.36
C LYS A 279 -4.83 30.38 15.55
N SER A 280 -4.48 29.87 16.72
CA SER A 280 -5.11 30.30 17.95
C SER A 280 -4.89 31.81 18.07
N SER A 281 -5.95 32.57 18.26
CA SER A 281 -5.87 34.01 18.51
C SER A 281 -5.04 34.23 19.77
N THR A 282 -3.75 34.48 19.61
CA THR A 282 -2.88 34.85 20.73
C THR A 282 -3.30 36.25 21.14
N ASN A 283 -3.94 36.35 22.32
CA ASN A 283 -4.19 37.61 23.00
C ASN A 283 -2.89 38.42 23.05
N SER A 284 -2.84 39.52 22.32
CA SER A 284 -1.79 40.52 22.42
C SER A 284 -1.94 41.26 23.75
N ASN A 285 -1.39 40.69 24.83
CA ASN A 285 -1.12 41.41 26.07
C ASN A 285 0.19 40.86 26.68
N SER A 286 1.31 41.04 25.96
CA SER A 286 2.64 40.94 26.56
C SER A 286 3.22 42.35 26.70
N VAL A 287 3.18 42.80 27.95
CA VAL A 287 3.78 44.01 28.48
C VAL A 287 5.22 44.15 27.99
N LYS A 288 5.49 45.31 27.37
CA LYS A 288 6.79 45.79 26.91
C LYS A 288 7.74 45.92 28.13
N ARG A 289 8.51 44.88 28.45
CA ARG A 289 9.64 45.00 29.39
C ARG A 289 10.85 45.59 28.65
N LYS A 290 11.11 46.87 28.90
CA LYS A 290 12.37 47.55 28.60
C LYS A 290 13.50 46.84 29.31
N ALA A 291 14.54 46.46 28.58
CA ALA A 291 15.81 46.03 29.14
C ALA A 291 16.52 47.25 29.76
N GLU A 292 16.86 47.16 31.04
CA GLU A 292 17.87 47.99 31.70
C GLU A 292 19.16 47.19 31.75
N GLU A 293 20.21 47.67 31.09
CA GLU A 293 21.59 47.29 31.42
C GLU A 293 22.37 48.58 31.73
N ASN A 294 22.85 48.64 32.98
CA ASN A 294 23.72 49.66 33.51
C ASN A 294 25.17 49.39 33.09
N GLY A 295 25.83 50.41 32.53
CA GLY A 295 27.28 50.46 32.34
C GLY A 295 27.80 51.89 32.47
N SER A 296 28.30 52.24 33.66
CA SER A 296 29.11 53.43 34.01
C SER A 296 30.39 53.54 33.15
N ALA A 297 31.01 54.69 32.82
CA ALA A 297 31.34 55.86 33.64
C ALA A 297 31.76 57.12 32.81
N LYS A 298 31.80 58.26 33.51
CA LYS A 298 31.89 59.69 33.12
C LYS A 298 33.24 60.20 32.53
N LYS A 299 33.18 61.26 31.70
CA LYS A 299 33.57 62.70 31.97
C LYS A 299 33.75 63.47 30.64
N LYS A 300 32.99 64.53 30.34
CA LYS A 300 33.15 65.99 30.66
C LYS A 300 33.32 66.78 29.34
N GLY A 301 32.49 67.79 29.12
CA GLY A 301 32.69 68.79 28.05
C GLY A 301 31.43 69.60 27.76
N LYS A 302 31.48 70.90 28.00
CA LYS A 302 30.39 71.89 28.11
C LYS A 302 30.16 72.61 26.76
N VAL A 303 29.09 73.41 26.66
CA VAL A 303 28.83 74.58 25.74
C VAL A 303 27.96 74.25 24.50
N ILE A 304 26.65 74.56 24.45
CA ILE A 304 25.88 75.83 24.23
C ILE A 304 25.44 76.07 22.76
N ARG A 305 24.10 76.18 22.60
CA ARG A 305 23.24 76.98 21.68
C ARG A 305 23.45 77.05 20.14
N GLY A 306 22.32 76.90 19.45
CA GLY A 306 21.92 77.61 18.21
C GLY A 306 20.80 76.85 17.47
N LYS A 307 19.50 77.03 17.74
CA LYS A 307 18.53 78.00 17.16
C LYS A 307 18.66 78.28 15.65
N GLY A 308 17.58 77.97 14.92
CA GLY A 308 17.21 78.47 13.57
C GLY A 308 16.41 77.39 12.81
N SER A 309 15.08 77.31 12.87
CA SER A 309 14.00 78.16 12.34
C SER A 309 13.93 78.26 10.80
N GLY A 310 12.77 77.89 10.24
CA GLY A 310 12.34 78.18 8.85
C GLY A 310 11.87 76.91 8.13
N ARG A 311 10.61 76.47 8.18
CA ARG A 311 9.31 77.06 7.78
C ARG A 311 9.08 77.13 6.26
N ARG A 312 8.07 76.34 5.82
CA ARG A 312 7.19 76.45 4.63
C ARG A 312 7.82 76.23 3.24
N GLY A 313 7.14 75.58 2.30
CA GLY A 313 5.77 75.06 2.33
C GLY A 313 5.30 74.56 0.97
N LYS A 314 4.03 74.15 0.97
CA LYS A 314 3.14 73.77 -0.15
C LYS A 314 3.66 72.71 -1.11
#